data_AF-A0A440VVK5-F1
#
_entry.id   AF-A0A440VVK5-F1
#
_cell.length_a   1.000
_cell.length_b   1.000
_cell.length_c   1.000
_cell.angle_alpha   90.00
_cell.angle_beta   90.00
_cell.angle_gamma   90.00
#
_symmetry.space_group_name_H-M   'P 1'
#
loop_
_entity.id
_entity.type
_entity.pdbx_description
1 polymer ?
#
loop_
_entity_poly.entity_id
_entity_poly.type
_entity_poly.pdbx_seq_one_letter_code
_entity_poly.pdbx_strand_id
1 'polypeptide(L)'
;MKIFPKGRAPWPLQDQEQPFRWRDAPELDGIVAEIRRNVDGKTGKIADFLAEVEAARVRLGRKNLVLDMRFNTGGNLMLTRDALSSWPSRVKPPGRLFVLESPITFSAGIVDVAYLKQAGGDRVTLVGEAPGDRMMFFADQQQVTLPHSGLMLQSATQRYDLQNGCKAYADCFVGMAQPSSATGTTPVLVATIDKGKGRKPVALKTLEPDIAAPWSIDDLLKGRDPGMAAVQAALAGQQE
;
A
#
# COMPACT_ATOMS: atom_id res chain seq x y z
N MET A 1 -5.28 -20.69 -22.29
CA MET A 1 -5.53 -21.67 -21.20
C MET A 1 -6.43 -21.01 -20.16
N LYS A 2 -7.64 -21.54 -19.89
CA LYS A 2 -8.48 -21.04 -18.78
C LYS A 2 -7.95 -21.70 -17.50
N ILE A 3 -7.13 -20.98 -16.74
CA ILE A 3 -6.43 -21.51 -15.56
C ILE A 3 -7.40 -21.80 -14.41
N PHE A 4 -8.53 -21.11 -14.35
CA PHE A 4 -9.53 -21.28 -13.29
C PHE A 4 -10.92 -21.64 -13.84
N PRO A 5 -11.63 -22.60 -13.23
CA PRO A 5 -13.08 -22.64 -13.28
C PRO A 5 -13.65 -21.30 -12.81
N LYS A 6 -14.71 -20.81 -13.46
CA LYS A 6 -15.42 -19.59 -13.05
C LYS A 6 -15.83 -19.73 -11.58
N GLY A 7 -15.20 -18.95 -10.68
CA GLY A 7 -15.47 -18.96 -9.23
C GLY A 7 -14.43 -19.61 -8.31
N ARG A 8 -13.28 -20.11 -8.82
CA ARG A 8 -12.20 -20.68 -7.99
C ARG A 8 -10.91 -19.86 -7.93
N ALA A 9 -10.87 -18.69 -8.58
CA ALA A 9 -9.70 -17.85 -8.54
C ALA A 9 -9.47 -17.33 -7.11
N PRO A 10 -8.24 -17.30 -6.60
CA PRO A 10 -7.88 -16.60 -5.37
C PRO A 10 -8.36 -15.14 -5.35
N TRP A 11 -8.62 -14.61 -4.15
CA TRP A 11 -9.09 -13.23 -3.93
C TRP A 11 -8.42 -12.21 -4.87
N PRO A 12 -7.09 -12.02 -4.89
CA PRO A 12 -6.44 -10.95 -5.67
C PRO A 12 -6.51 -11.15 -7.20
N LEU A 13 -6.93 -12.34 -7.65
CA LEU A 13 -7.10 -12.69 -9.06
C LEU A 13 -8.55 -12.53 -9.55
N GLN A 14 -9.48 -12.20 -8.65
CA GLN A 14 -10.85 -11.83 -8.97
C GLN A 14 -10.98 -10.32 -9.21
N ASP A 15 -11.98 -9.90 -9.99
CA ASP A 15 -12.39 -8.50 -10.20
C ASP A 15 -11.26 -7.47 -10.37
N GLN A 16 -10.24 -7.81 -11.16
CA GLN A 16 -8.99 -7.05 -11.27
C GLN A 16 -9.16 -5.60 -11.77
N GLU A 17 -10.29 -5.31 -12.40
CA GLU A 17 -10.67 -3.97 -12.87
C GLU A 17 -11.08 -3.03 -11.72
N GLN A 18 -11.36 -3.56 -10.53
CA GLN A 18 -11.73 -2.74 -9.37
C GLN A 18 -10.45 -2.14 -8.74
N PRO A 19 -10.33 -0.79 -8.66
CA PRO A 19 -9.13 -0.15 -8.11
C PRO A 19 -8.99 -0.37 -6.61
N PHE A 20 -10.10 -0.58 -5.91
CA PHE A 20 -10.16 -0.92 -4.50
C PHE A 20 -11.47 -1.67 -4.22
N ARG A 21 -11.43 -2.60 -3.27
CA ARG A 21 -12.60 -3.37 -2.81
C ARG A 21 -12.31 -4.02 -1.47
N TRP A 22 -13.35 -4.47 -0.79
CA TRP A 22 -13.20 -5.18 0.47
C TRP A 22 -14.21 -6.32 0.58
N ARG A 23 -13.97 -7.25 1.49
CA ARG A 23 -14.92 -8.28 1.88
C ARG A 23 -14.86 -8.53 3.39
N ASP A 24 -15.97 -9.00 3.92
CA ASP A 24 -15.96 -9.64 5.24
C ASP A 24 -15.12 -10.92 5.20
N ALA A 25 -14.41 -11.20 6.29
CA ALA A 25 -13.57 -12.38 6.44
C ALA A 25 -13.74 -12.99 7.85
N PRO A 26 -14.93 -13.57 8.15
CA PRO A 26 -15.18 -14.25 9.42
C PRO A 26 -14.14 -15.32 9.75
N GLU A 27 -13.60 -15.98 8.72
CA GLU A 27 -12.54 -17.00 8.86
C GLU A 27 -11.24 -16.44 9.45
N LEU A 28 -11.07 -15.11 9.43
CA LEU A 28 -9.93 -14.41 10.03
C LEU A 28 -10.32 -13.62 11.28
N ASP A 29 -11.60 -13.65 11.72
CA ASP A 29 -12.16 -12.62 12.61
C ASP A 29 -11.78 -11.20 12.12
N GLY A 30 -11.85 -10.98 10.80
CA GLY A 30 -11.24 -9.84 10.14
C GLY A 30 -12.00 -9.27 8.95
N ILE A 31 -11.45 -8.18 8.39
CA ILE A 31 -11.79 -7.63 7.08
C ILE A 31 -10.59 -7.82 6.15
N VAL A 32 -10.84 -8.12 4.88
CA VAL A 32 -9.83 -8.05 3.81
C VAL A 32 -10.16 -6.87 2.92
N ALA A 33 -9.25 -5.91 2.82
CA ALA A 33 -9.33 -4.77 1.91
C ALA A 33 -8.22 -4.90 0.86
N GLU A 34 -8.50 -4.56 -0.40
CA GLU A 34 -7.52 -4.54 -1.49
C GLU A 34 -7.47 -3.14 -2.10
N ILE A 35 -6.25 -2.66 -2.38
CA ILE A 35 -6.01 -1.46 -3.16
C ILE A 35 -5.05 -1.83 -4.30
N ARG A 36 -5.47 -1.62 -5.55
CA ARG A 36 -4.65 -1.87 -6.74
C ARG A 36 -4.07 -0.59 -7.35
N ARG A 37 -4.70 0.55 -7.05
CA ARG A 37 -4.30 1.88 -7.53
C ARG A 37 -4.67 2.95 -6.50
N ASN A 38 -3.75 3.89 -6.27
CA ASN A 38 -3.98 5.06 -5.42
C ASN A 38 -4.62 6.19 -6.24
N VAL A 39 -5.82 5.97 -6.74
CA VAL A 39 -6.52 6.94 -7.59
C VAL A 39 -7.96 7.08 -7.16
N ASP A 40 -8.50 8.29 -7.25
CA ASP A 40 -9.94 8.48 -7.29
C ASP A 40 -10.42 8.11 -8.70
N GLY A 41 -11.52 7.37 -8.77
CA GLY A 41 -12.06 6.85 -10.01
C GLY A 41 -13.52 7.26 -10.22
N LYS A 42 -14.08 6.86 -11.38
CA LYS A 42 -15.53 7.00 -11.63
C LYS A 42 -16.38 6.22 -10.63
N THR A 43 -15.80 5.20 -10.00
CA THR A 43 -16.44 4.31 -9.04
C THR A 43 -16.45 4.87 -7.61
N GLY A 44 -15.76 5.98 -7.33
CA GLY A 44 -15.76 6.65 -6.03
C GLY A 44 -14.39 7.19 -5.62
N LYS A 45 -14.36 7.83 -4.45
CA LYS A 45 -13.12 8.31 -3.83
C LYS A 45 -12.52 7.22 -2.96
N ILE A 46 -11.20 7.07 -3.03
CA ILE A 46 -10.50 6.09 -2.19
C ILE A 46 -10.61 6.42 -0.69
N ALA A 47 -10.73 7.71 -0.35
CA ALA A 47 -10.95 8.13 1.03
C ALA A 47 -12.25 7.57 1.63
N ASP A 48 -13.32 7.53 0.84
CA ASP A 48 -14.63 7.00 1.26
C ASP A 48 -14.54 5.48 1.43
N PHE A 49 -13.82 4.79 0.53
CA PHE A 49 -13.54 3.37 0.66
C PHE A 49 -12.76 3.04 1.94
N LEU A 50 -11.68 3.76 2.23
CA LEU A 50 -10.87 3.55 3.44
C LEU A 50 -11.67 3.80 4.72
N ALA A 51 -12.58 4.77 4.70
CA ALA A 51 -13.50 5.02 5.81
C ALA A 51 -14.52 3.88 5.96
N GLU A 52 -15.08 3.37 4.86
CA GLU A 52 -16.01 2.24 4.90
C GLU A 52 -15.36 0.95 5.39
N VAL A 53 -14.11 0.65 5.02
CA VAL A 53 -13.39 -0.53 5.54
C VAL A 53 -13.31 -0.50 7.06
N GLU A 54 -12.93 0.65 7.64
CA GLU A 54 -12.88 0.81 9.10
C GLU A 54 -14.26 0.76 9.75
N ALA A 55 -15.26 1.42 9.14
CA ALA A 55 -16.63 1.39 9.63
C ALA A 55 -17.22 -0.03 9.59
N ALA A 56 -16.98 -0.78 8.52
CA ALA A 56 -17.40 -2.16 8.36
C ALA A 56 -16.74 -3.07 9.39
N ARG A 57 -15.43 -2.92 9.62
CA ARG A 57 -14.70 -3.68 10.66
C ARG A 57 -15.34 -3.50 12.03
N VAL A 58 -15.62 -2.26 12.42
CA VAL A 58 -16.27 -1.93 13.70
C VAL A 58 -17.70 -2.48 13.75
N ARG A 59 -18.49 -2.22 12.71
CA ARG A 59 -19.90 -2.64 12.60
C ARG A 59 -20.06 -4.16 12.69
N LEU A 60 -19.14 -4.92 12.10
CA LEU A 60 -19.15 -6.38 12.07
C LEU A 60 -18.41 -7.01 13.26
N GLY A 61 -17.84 -6.20 14.17
CA GLY A 61 -17.11 -6.69 15.34
C GLY A 61 -15.80 -7.41 15.02
N ARG A 62 -15.22 -7.18 13.84
CA ARG A 62 -13.98 -7.84 13.38
C ARG A 62 -12.76 -7.25 14.08
N LYS A 63 -11.90 -8.12 14.61
CA LYS A 63 -10.68 -7.73 15.32
C LYS A 63 -9.52 -7.45 14.39
N ASN A 64 -9.42 -8.22 13.31
CA ASN A 64 -8.28 -8.22 12.41
C ASN A 64 -8.54 -7.42 11.13
N LEU A 65 -7.46 -6.99 10.49
CA LEU A 65 -7.51 -6.33 9.18
C LEU A 65 -6.36 -6.85 8.32
N VAL A 66 -6.68 -7.20 7.08
CA VAL A 66 -5.71 -7.55 6.05
C VAL A 66 -5.82 -6.51 4.94
N LEU A 67 -4.72 -5.83 4.64
CA LEU A 67 -4.61 -4.95 3.49
C LEU A 67 -3.82 -5.66 2.38
N ASP A 68 -4.47 -5.97 1.29
CA ASP A 68 -3.87 -6.58 0.10
C ASP A 68 -3.37 -5.49 -0.85
N MET A 69 -2.05 -5.35 -0.90
CA MET A 69 -1.31 -4.40 -1.73
C MET A 69 -0.57 -5.12 -2.86
N ARG A 70 -0.73 -6.45 -3.01
CA ARG A 70 0.07 -7.27 -3.91
C ARG A 70 0.00 -6.80 -5.35
N PHE A 71 -1.13 -6.23 -5.79
CA PHE A 71 -1.30 -5.67 -7.14
C PHE A 71 -1.36 -4.14 -7.14
N ASN A 72 -0.90 -3.47 -6.08
CA ASN A 72 -0.90 -2.02 -5.99
C ASN A 72 0.25 -1.41 -6.81
N THR A 73 -0.06 -0.80 -7.94
CA THR A 73 0.94 -0.15 -8.82
C THR A 73 1.11 1.35 -8.56
N GLY A 74 0.56 1.85 -7.44
CA GLY A 74 0.70 3.23 -6.97
C GLY A 74 -0.32 4.19 -7.58
N GLY A 75 0.06 5.46 -7.65
CA GLY A 75 -0.81 6.59 -7.98
C GLY A 75 -0.52 7.79 -7.07
N ASN A 76 -1.55 8.49 -6.64
CA ASN A 76 -1.45 9.63 -5.75
C ASN A 76 -1.41 9.20 -4.27
N LEU A 77 -0.21 9.12 -3.71
CA LEU A 77 0.05 8.88 -2.29
C LEU A 77 -0.79 9.76 -1.36
N MET A 78 -1.01 11.02 -1.71
CA MET A 78 -1.68 11.96 -0.81
C MET A 78 -3.13 11.57 -0.56
N LEU A 79 -3.73 10.66 -1.33
CA LEU A 79 -5.08 10.15 -1.08
C LEU A 79 -5.15 9.14 0.07
N THR A 80 -4.11 8.32 0.25
CA THR A 80 -4.09 7.16 1.15
C THR A 80 -3.27 7.40 2.42
N ARG A 81 -2.18 8.17 2.32
CA ARG A 81 -1.16 8.37 3.36
C ARG A 81 -1.70 8.51 4.77
N ASP A 82 -2.59 9.49 4.98
CA ASP A 82 -3.02 9.85 6.32
C ASP A 82 -3.96 8.80 6.93
N ALA A 83 -4.82 8.21 6.11
CA ALA A 83 -5.73 7.16 6.55
C ALA A 83 -4.95 5.90 6.95
N LEU A 84 -4.04 5.43 6.08
CA LEU A 84 -3.24 4.24 6.34
C LEU A 84 -2.25 4.43 7.51
N SER A 85 -1.67 5.63 7.68
CA SER A 85 -0.86 5.95 8.87
C SER A 85 -1.65 5.81 10.18
N SER A 86 -2.98 5.94 10.13
CA SER A 86 -3.82 5.86 11.33
C SER A 86 -4.33 4.46 11.65
N TRP A 87 -4.42 3.56 10.66
CA TRP A 87 -4.99 2.23 10.79
C TRP A 87 -4.37 1.37 11.90
N PRO A 88 -3.03 1.30 12.06
CA PRO A 88 -2.45 0.47 13.12
C PRO A 88 -2.98 0.85 14.51
N SER A 89 -3.18 2.15 14.78
CA SER A 89 -3.71 2.61 16.06
C SER A 89 -5.19 2.23 16.29
N ARG A 90 -5.96 1.97 15.23
CA ARG A 90 -7.40 1.65 15.26
C ARG A 90 -7.68 0.16 15.40
N VAL A 91 -6.74 -0.67 14.93
CA VAL A 91 -6.73 -2.12 15.20
C VAL A 91 -6.12 -2.34 16.58
N LYS A 92 -6.98 -2.50 17.60
CA LYS A 92 -6.57 -2.66 19.01
C LYS A 92 -6.29 -4.13 19.32
N PRO A 93 -5.34 -4.44 20.23
CA PRO A 93 -5.17 -5.80 20.75
C PRO A 93 -6.50 -6.37 21.28
N PRO A 94 -6.78 -7.67 21.07
CA PRO A 94 -5.89 -8.68 20.47
C PRO A 94 -5.87 -8.68 18.92
N GLY A 95 -6.52 -7.72 18.27
CA GLY A 95 -6.55 -7.60 16.80
C GLY A 95 -5.18 -7.30 16.18
N ARG A 96 -4.99 -7.79 14.95
CA ARG A 96 -3.75 -7.68 14.17
C ARG A 96 -3.98 -7.06 12.80
N LEU A 97 -2.94 -6.39 12.30
CA LEU A 97 -2.90 -5.82 10.96
C LEU A 97 -1.87 -6.56 10.11
N PHE A 98 -2.34 -7.18 9.02
CA PHE A 98 -1.48 -7.80 8.02
C PHE A 98 -1.48 -6.96 6.75
N VAL A 99 -0.34 -6.86 6.10
CA VAL A 99 -0.20 -6.23 4.79
C VAL A 99 0.38 -7.25 3.84
N LEU A 100 -0.37 -7.61 2.81
CA LEU A 100 0.10 -8.51 1.76
C LEU A 100 0.77 -7.67 0.67
N GLU A 101 2.03 -7.96 0.36
CA GLU A 101 2.81 -7.24 -0.65
C GLU A 101 3.52 -8.20 -1.62
N SER A 102 3.96 -7.66 -2.76
CA SER A 102 4.65 -8.43 -3.78
C SER A 102 5.59 -7.53 -4.60
N PRO A 103 6.40 -8.09 -5.52
CA PRO A 103 7.23 -7.31 -6.43
C PRO A 103 6.42 -6.40 -7.40
N ILE A 104 5.09 -6.55 -7.45
CA ILE A 104 4.19 -5.65 -8.20
C ILE A 104 3.77 -4.44 -7.34
N THR A 105 3.86 -4.52 -6.01
CA THR A 105 3.62 -3.40 -5.09
C THR A 105 4.64 -2.29 -5.38
N PHE A 106 4.19 -1.18 -5.98
CA PHE A 106 5.07 -0.19 -6.61
C PHE A 106 4.66 1.26 -6.31
N SER A 107 5.62 2.20 -6.37
CA SER A 107 5.41 3.65 -6.21
C SER A 107 4.62 3.99 -4.92
N ALA A 108 3.50 4.71 -5.01
CA ALA A 108 2.66 5.04 -3.84
C ALA A 108 2.20 3.81 -3.06
N GLY A 109 2.11 2.63 -3.69
CA GLY A 109 1.84 1.37 -3.00
C GLY A 109 2.95 1.00 -2.01
N ILE A 110 4.23 1.15 -2.39
CA ILE A 110 5.39 0.95 -1.49
C ILE A 110 5.31 1.91 -0.32
N VAL A 111 5.02 3.17 -0.62
CA VAL A 111 4.97 4.23 0.38
C VAL A 111 3.83 4.00 1.38
N ASP A 112 2.68 3.52 0.93
CA ASP A 112 1.56 3.14 1.79
C ASP A 112 1.94 2.03 2.78
N VAL A 113 2.61 0.96 2.30
CA VAL A 113 3.14 -0.09 3.18
C VAL A 113 4.12 0.50 4.19
N ALA A 114 4.99 1.41 3.75
CA ALA A 114 5.95 2.07 4.61
C ALA A 114 5.28 2.91 5.72
N TYR A 115 4.23 3.66 5.41
CA TYR A 115 3.49 4.39 6.45
C TYR A 115 2.80 3.47 7.45
N LEU A 116 2.25 2.33 6.99
CA LEU A 116 1.66 1.33 7.87
C LEU A 116 2.71 0.72 8.81
N LYS A 117 3.83 0.24 8.26
CA LYS A 117 4.91 -0.36 9.05
C LYS A 117 5.54 0.65 10.01
N GLN A 118 5.74 1.90 9.60
CA GLN A 118 6.24 2.94 10.50
C GLN A 118 5.26 3.26 11.63
N ALA A 119 3.97 3.37 11.33
CA ALA A 119 2.98 3.73 12.34
C ALA A 119 2.66 2.59 13.31
N GLY A 120 2.81 1.34 12.88
CA GLY A 120 2.43 0.18 13.68
C GLY A 120 3.59 -0.67 14.23
N GLY A 121 4.81 -0.52 13.69
CA GLY A 121 5.97 -1.32 14.07
C GLY A 121 5.67 -2.82 14.00
N ASP A 122 5.96 -3.53 15.09
CA ASP A 122 5.77 -4.98 15.21
C ASP A 122 4.29 -5.41 15.19
N ARG A 123 3.34 -4.48 15.35
CA ARG A 123 1.89 -4.78 15.23
C ARG A 123 1.41 -4.87 13.78
N VAL A 124 2.27 -4.56 12.82
CA VAL A 124 2.01 -4.71 11.38
C VAL A 124 2.91 -5.81 10.85
N THR A 125 2.27 -6.90 10.41
CA THR A 125 2.96 -8.06 9.81
C THR A 125 2.89 -7.95 8.30
N LEU A 126 4.05 -7.79 7.66
CA LEU A 126 4.23 -7.82 6.22
C LEU A 126 4.30 -9.27 5.76
N VAL A 127 3.54 -9.64 4.74
CA VAL A 127 3.40 -11.02 4.26
C VAL A 127 3.52 -11.05 2.74
N GLY A 128 4.31 -11.98 2.21
CA GLY A 128 4.47 -12.15 0.76
C GLY A 128 5.93 -12.02 0.34
N GLU A 129 6.20 -11.03 -0.50
CA GLU A 129 7.50 -10.78 -1.13
C GLU A 129 7.79 -9.28 -1.12
N ALA A 130 9.08 -8.91 -1.09
CA ALA A 130 9.49 -7.51 -1.05
C ALA A 130 8.89 -6.69 -2.23
N PRO A 131 8.60 -5.40 -2.01
CA PRO A 131 8.01 -4.53 -3.02
C PRO A 131 8.93 -4.30 -4.24
N GLY A 132 8.35 -3.84 -5.34
CA GLY A 132 8.98 -3.74 -6.66
C GLY A 132 10.04 -2.66 -6.85
N ASP A 133 10.49 -1.99 -5.79
CA ASP A 133 11.56 -0.99 -5.85
C ASP A 133 12.37 -0.99 -4.53
N ARG A 134 13.51 -0.32 -4.55
CA ARG A 134 14.39 -0.12 -3.38
C ARG A 134 13.80 0.87 -2.38
N MET A 135 14.34 0.90 -1.16
CA MET A 135 13.95 1.86 -0.11
C MET A 135 14.20 3.34 -0.47
N MET A 136 14.95 3.61 -1.53
CA MET A 136 15.15 4.95 -2.08
C MET A 136 14.97 4.96 -3.59
N PHE A 137 13.96 5.68 -4.10
CA PHE A 137 13.65 5.74 -5.53
C PHE A 137 13.23 7.14 -5.96
N PHE A 138 13.06 7.34 -7.27
CA PHE A 138 12.55 8.59 -7.83
C PHE A 138 11.14 8.38 -8.39
N ALA A 139 10.23 9.31 -8.11
CA ALA A 139 8.87 9.32 -8.64
C ALA A 139 8.42 10.77 -8.97
N ASP A 140 7.11 11.04 -8.85
CA ASP A 140 6.44 12.29 -9.26
C ASP A 140 6.82 12.73 -10.67
N GLN A 141 6.36 11.93 -11.63
CA GLN A 141 6.72 12.08 -13.02
C GLN A 141 6.22 13.41 -13.59
N GLN A 142 7.10 14.10 -14.31
CA GLN A 142 6.73 15.16 -15.23
C GLN A 142 6.72 14.64 -16.65
N GLN A 143 5.68 14.99 -17.41
CA GLN A 143 5.60 14.69 -18.83
C GLN A 143 6.40 15.74 -19.61
N VAL A 144 7.32 15.26 -20.44
CA VAL A 144 8.12 16.09 -21.33
C VAL A 144 7.87 15.64 -22.75
N THR A 145 7.30 16.52 -23.57
CA THR A 145 7.09 16.27 -25.00
C THR A 145 8.31 16.75 -25.77
N LEU A 146 8.94 15.84 -26.51
CA LEU A 146 10.11 16.16 -27.32
C LEU A 146 9.71 17.03 -28.52
N PRO A 147 10.35 18.19 -28.74
CA PRO A 147 9.86 19.21 -29.67
C PRO A 147 9.86 18.79 -31.15
N HIS A 148 10.72 17.84 -31.53
CA HIS A 148 10.86 17.42 -32.93
C HIS A 148 10.16 16.10 -33.26
N SER A 149 10.05 15.18 -32.29
CA SER A 149 9.44 13.86 -32.52
C SER A 149 8.01 13.75 -31.99
N GLY A 150 7.58 14.67 -31.11
CA GLY A 150 6.31 14.58 -30.42
C GLY A 150 6.23 13.45 -29.38
N LEU A 151 7.32 12.72 -29.14
CA LEU A 151 7.35 11.67 -28.14
C LEU A 151 7.18 12.26 -26.74
N MET A 152 6.32 11.65 -25.94
CA MET A 152 6.10 12.02 -24.54
C MET A 152 6.91 11.10 -23.63
N LEU A 153 7.86 11.68 -22.90
CA LEU A 153 8.64 10.99 -21.86
C LEU A 153 8.06 11.31 -20.49
N GLN A 154 8.13 10.35 -19.57
CA GLN A 154 7.82 10.55 -18.16
C GLN A 154 9.13 10.59 -17.37
N SER A 155 9.50 11.77 -16.88
CA SER A 155 10.72 11.96 -16.09
C SER A 155 10.34 12.01 -14.61
N ALA A 156 10.79 11.04 -13.82
CA ALA A 156 10.68 11.08 -12.36
C ALA A 156 11.67 12.12 -11.81
N THR A 157 11.16 13.16 -11.14
CA THR A 157 11.99 14.32 -10.74
C THR A 157 12.18 14.45 -9.23
N GLN A 158 11.45 13.65 -8.43
CA GLN A 158 11.46 13.82 -6.98
C GLN A 158 11.85 12.51 -6.27
N ARG A 159 12.69 12.63 -5.25
CA ARG A 159 13.19 11.50 -4.47
C ARG A 159 12.22 11.09 -3.37
N TYR A 160 12.14 9.78 -3.18
CA TYR A 160 11.48 9.12 -2.07
C TYR A 160 12.55 8.35 -1.30
N ASP A 161 12.94 8.84 -0.13
CA ASP A 161 13.92 8.18 0.75
C ASP A 161 13.19 7.66 1.99
N LEU A 162 12.72 6.41 1.91
CA LEU A 162 11.99 5.72 2.97
C LEU A 162 12.89 5.29 4.12
N GLN A 163 14.21 5.28 3.91
CA GLN A 163 15.16 4.78 4.88
C GLN A 163 15.59 5.86 5.87
N ASN A 164 15.89 7.06 5.38
CA ASN A 164 16.42 8.15 6.22
C ASN A 164 15.45 9.33 6.34
N GLY A 165 14.25 9.23 5.76
CA GLY A 165 13.23 10.26 5.84
C GLY A 165 13.63 11.56 5.17
N CYS A 166 14.34 11.48 4.05
CA CYS A 166 14.72 12.64 3.25
C CYS A 166 15.55 13.68 4.02
N LYS A 167 16.28 13.28 5.07
CA LYS A 167 17.08 14.21 5.88
C LYS A 167 18.28 14.80 5.13
N ALA A 168 18.85 14.02 4.21
CA ALA A 168 20.09 14.38 3.51
C ALA A 168 19.86 14.99 2.12
N TYR A 169 18.61 15.19 1.70
CA TYR A 169 18.28 15.49 0.31
C TYR A 169 17.32 16.67 0.20
N ALA A 170 17.58 17.53 -0.78
CA ALA A 170 16.76 18.70 -1.10
C ALA A 170 15.86 18.48 -2.34
N ASP A 171 15.89 17.28 -2.93
CA ASP A 171 15.13 16.90 -4.13
C ASP A 171 13.94 15.98 -3.81
N CYS A 172 13.59 15.81 -2.54
CA CYS A 172 12.51 14.91 -2.13
C CYS A 172 11.11 15.44 -2.44
N PHE A 173 10.13 14.53 -2.52
CA PHE A 173 8.71 14.88 -2.53
C PHE A 173 8.31 15.54 -1.20
N VAL A 174 7.66 16.70 -1.26
CA VAL A 174 7.31 17.51 -0.08
C VAL A 174 6.44 16.77 0.93
N GLY A 175 5.54 15.88 0.48
CA GLY A 175 4.71 15.09 1.39
C GLY A 175 5.52 14.14 2.29
N MET A 176 6.78 13.85 1.94
CA MET A 176 7.66 12.94 2.68
C MET A 176 8.93 13.62 3.20
N ALA A 177 9.16 14.88 2.85
CA ALA A 177 10.34 15.62 3.27
C ALA A 177 10.26 16.01 4.75
N GLN A 178 11.42 16.26 5.36
CA GLN A 178 11.49 16.83 6.71
C GLN A 178 10.79 18.21 6.75
N PRO A 179 10.21 18.59 7.90
CA PRO A 179 9.71 19.95 8.11
C PRO A 179 10.76 20.99 7.71
N SER A 180 10.32 22.05 7.02
CA SER A 180 11.16 23.19 6.61
C SER A 180 12.34 22.87 5.67
N SER A 181 12.51 21.63 5.22
CA SER A 181 13.57 21.29 4.26
C SER A 181 13.21 21.74 2.84
N ALA A 182 14.23 22.04 2.03
CA ALA A 182 14.05 22.21 0.60
C ALA A 182 13.58 20.89 -0.04
N THR A 183 12.85 20.98 -1.16
CA THR A 183 12.21 19.85 -1.82
C THR A 183 12.31 19.96 -3.33
N GLY A 184 12.24 18.81 -4.04
CA GLY A 184 12.12 18.77 -5.50
C GLY A 184 10.72 19.15 -6.01
N THR A 185 9.77 19.35 -5.10
CA THR A 185 8.40 19.76 -5.41
C THR A 185 8.29 21.25 -5.74
N THR A 186 7.40 21.62 -6.67
CA THR A 186 7.18 23.02 -7.05
C THR A 186 6.69 23.86 -5.86
N PRO A 187 7.07 25.15 -5.76
CA PRO A 187 6.69 26.00 -4.62
C PRO A 187 5.18 26.09 -4.36
N VAL A 188 4.38 26.07 -5.43
CA VAL A 188 2.91 26.10 -5.34
C VAL A 188 2.40 24.84 -4.65
N LEU A 189 2.85 23.67 -5.08
CA LEU A 189 2.42 22.40 -4.49
C LEU A 189 2.97 22.22 -3.06
N VAL A 190 4.17 22.72 -2.77
CA VAL A 190 4.71 22.81 -1.41
C VAL A 190 3.75 23.59 -0.51
N ALA A 191 3.37 24.80 -0.90
CA ALA A 191 2.46 25.63 -0.10
C ALA A 191 1.10 24.95 0.12
N THR A 192 0.55 24.28 -0.91
CA THR A 192 -0.68 23.50 -0.78
C THR A 192 -0.55 22.34 0.21
N ILE A 193 0.53 21.56 0.14
CA ILE A 193 0.73 20.42 1.03
C ILE A 193 0.99 20.89 2.45
N ASP A 194 1.84 21.89 2.65
CA ASP A 194 2.19 22.41 3.98
C ASP A 194 0.98 23.02 4.71
N LYS A 195 0.08 23.72 4.01
CA LYS A 195 -1.19 24.19 4.59
C LYS A 195 -2.22 23.08 4.80
N GLY A 196 -2.17 22.04 3.98
CA GLY A 196 -3.16 20.97 3.95
C GLY A 196 -2.73 19.79 4.83
N LYS A 197 -2.39 18.69 4.18
CA LYS A 197 -2.07 17.42 4.85
C LYS A 197 -0.70 17.42 5.57
N GLY A 198 0.12 18.44 5.34
CA GLY A 198 1.46 18.58 5.88
C GLY A 198 2.46 17.55 5.35
N ARG A 199 3.69 17.66 5.83
CA ARG A 199 4.78 16.72 5.53
C ARG A 199 4.82 15.60 6.57
N LYS A 200 5.11 14.37 6.14
CA LYS A 200 5.23 13.21 7.03
C LYS A 200 6.44 12.36 6.62
N PRO A 201 7.62 12.59 7.19
CA PRO A 201 8.79 11.76 6.88
C PRO A 201 8.58 10.29 7.21
N VAL A 202 9.22 9.42 6.42
CA VAL A 202 9.28 7.97 6.66
C VAL A 202 10.74 7.55 6.82
N ALA A 203 11.06 6.86 7.90
CA ALA A 203 12.39 6.34 8.20
C ALA A 203 12.27 4.91 8.74
N LEU A 204 12.40 3.93 7.83
CA LEU A 204 12.33 2.51 8.10
C LEU A 204 13.64 1.81 7.72
N LYS A 205 13.95 0.70 8.41
CA LYS A 205 15.11 -0.11 8.05
C LYS A 205 14.88 -0.93 6.78
N THR A 206 13.67 -1.46 6.61
CA THR A 206 13.35 -2.40 5.55
C THR A 206 11.83 -2.50 5.33
N LEU A 207 11.45 -3.00 4.15
CA LEU A 207 10.13 -3.50 3.79
C LEU A 207 10.21 -4.96 3.33
N GLU A 208 11.21 -5.71 3.81
CA GLU A 208 11.21 -7.16 3.65
C GLU A 208 10.01 -7.75 4.42
N PRO A 209 9.35 -8.79 3.87
CA PRO A 209 8.21 -9.41 4.51
C PRO A 209 8.63 -10.08 5.83
N ASP A 210 7.80 -9.93 6.86
CA ASP A 210 7.97 -10.65 8.13
C ASP A 210 7.67 -12.15 7.95
N ILE A 211 6.75 -12.49 7.02
CA ILE A 211 6.43 -13.86 6.61
C ILE A 211 6.54 -13.98 5.09
N ALA A 212 7.54 -14.71 4.61
CA ALA A 212 7.69 -15.01 3.19
C ALA A 212 6.55 -15.91 2.70
N ALA A 213 5.83 -15.46 1.66
CA ALA A 213 4.72 -16.21 1.06
C ALA A 213 4.64 -15.96 -0.47
N PRO A 214 5.69 -16.34 -1.22
CA PRO A 214 5.74 -16.11 -2.66
C PRO A 214 4.70 -16.93 -3.40
N TRP A 215 4.24 -16.42 -4.54
CA TRP A 215 3.38 -17.20 -5.43
C TRP A 215 4.19 -18.23 -6.21
N SER A 216 3.79 -19.50 -6.14
CA SER A 216 4.26 -20.52 -7.08
C SER A 216 3.25 -20.77 -8.20
N ILE A 217 3.74 -21.27 -9.33
CA ILE A 217 2.87 -21.73 -10.41
C ILE A 217 1.94 -22.87 -9.93
N ASP A 218 2.39 -23.71 -9.00
CA ASP A 218 1.59 -24.79 -8.44
C ASP A 218 0.45 -24.25 -7.57
N ASP A 219 0.69 -23.19 -6.79
CA ASP A 219 -0.36 -22.51 -6.03
C ASP A 219 -1.40 -21.90 -6.97
N LEU A 220 -0.95 -21.22 -8.04
CA LEU A 220 -1.83 -20.67 -9.06
C LEU A 220 -2.68 -21.76 -9.71
N LEU A 221 -2.08 -22.85 -10.16
CA LEU A 221 -2.80 -23.96 -10.81
C LEU A 221 -3.79 -24.66 -9.87
N LYS A 222 -3.52 -24.65 -8.55
CA LYS A 222 -4.41 -25.23 -7.53
C LYS A 222 -5.42 -24.23 -6.95
N GLY A 223 -5.37 -22.95 -7.35
CA GLY A 223 -6.21 -21.89 -6.79
C GLY A 223 -5.94 -21.63 -5.30
N ARG A 224 -4.70 -21.85 -4.86
CA ARG A 224 -4.25 -21.53 -3.50
C ARG A 224 -3.72 -20.11 -3.44
N ASP A 225 -3.92 -19.45 -2.30
CA ASP A 225 -3.36 -18.13 -2.00
C ASP A 225 -2.36 -18.28 -0.85
N PRO A 226 -1.04 -18.35 -1.15
CA PRO A 226 -0.01 -18.53 -0.11
C PRO A 226 -0.02 -17.41 0.94
N GLY A 227 -0.23 -16.17 0.51
CA GLY A 227 -0.27 -15.02 1.41
C GLY A 227 -1.45 -15.08 2.37
N MET A 228 -2.64 -15.42 1.88
CA MET A 228 -3.81 -15.59 2.74
C MET A 228 -3.67 -16.79 3.68
N ALA A 229 -3.10 -17.91 3.20
CA ALA A 229 -2.80 -19.07 4.02
C ALA A 229 -1.80 -18.72 5.16
N ALA A 230 -0.78 -17.90 4.86
CA ALA A 230 0.18 -17.44 5.86
C ALA A 230 -0.48 -16.54 6.93
N VAL A 231 -1.40 -15.66 6.53
CA VAL A 231 -2.19 -14.85 7.48
C VAL A 231 -3.03 -15.76 8.40
N GLN A 232 -3.72 -16.76 7.83
CA GLN A 232 -4.51 -17.73 8.61
C GLN A 232 -3.64 -18.48 9.63
N ALA A 233 -2.49 -19.01 9.20
CA ALA A 233 -1.57 -19.72 10.07
C ALA A 233 -1.04 -18.82 11.20
N ALA A 234 -0.69 -17.57 10.90
CA ALA A 234 -0.20 -16.61 11.88
C ALA A 234 -1.25 -16.23 12.94
N LEU A 235 -2.53 -16.25 12.57
CA LEU A 235 -3.65 -16.03 13.50
C LEU A 235 -3.99 -17.28 14.33
N ALA A 236 -3.88 -18.47 13.74
CA ALA A 236 -4.14 -19.73 14.43
C ALA A 236 -3.10 -20.03 15.52
N GLY A 237 -1.82 -19.76 15.27
CA GLY A 237 -0.73 -19.96 16.24
C GLY A 237 -0.76 -19.04 17.47
N GLN A 238 -1.83 -18.25 17.68
CA GLN A 238 -2.06 -17.42 18.86
C GLN A 238 -3.28 -17.88 19.67
N GLN A 239 -3.96 -18.95 19.25
CA GLN A 239 -5.08 -19.55 19.98
C GLN A 239 -4.63 -20.66 20.95
N GLU A 240 -3.33 -20.99 20.97
CA GLU A 240 -2.65 -21.82 21.99
C GLU A 240 -1.96 -20.96 23.03
#